data_AF-K1RV59-F1
#
_entry.id   AF-K1RV59-F1
#
_cell.length_a   1.000
_cell.length_b   1.000
_cell.length_c   1.000
_cell.angle_alpha   90.00
_cell.angle_beta   90.00
_cell.angle_gamma   90.00
#
_symmetry.space_group_name_H-M   'P 1'
#
loop_
_entity.id
_entity.type
_entity.pdbx_description
1 polymer ?
#
loop_
_entity_poly.entity_id
_entity_poly.type
_entity_poly.pdbx_seq_one_letter_code
_entity_poly.pdbx_strand_id
1 'polypeptide(L)'
;MAALGSTHISNVHILANLEPFRWSSPSFVQKAVTAMHDVHHANALHLYPQASYWDWPYTADKLPGGKREKQLDRDWMWYKTWGRYAWNCRRDVAAEGNYWDKVLADYYATDAAVADSIRKAYDESGEIAPKLLRRFGITEGNRQTLLLGMFMSQLVNPYKYTIYPGFYESCGPEGEKLIEYVEKEWKHQPHVGELPLDIVAQTE
;
A
#
# COMPACT_ATOMS: atom_id res chain seq x y z
N MET A 1 -10.53 -4.95 -20.71
CA MET A 1 -10.22 -6.40 -20.59
C MET A 1 -11.34 -7.17 -19.90
N ALA A 2 -11.89 -6.71 -18.75
CA ALA A 2 -13.01 -7.38 -18.08
C ALA A 2 -14.26 -7.61 -18.95
N ALA A 3 -14.54 -6.71 -19.90
CA ALA A 3 -15.68 -6.82 -20.83
C ALA A 3 -15.63 -8.04 -21.77
N LEU A 4 -14.51 -8.79 -21.81
CA LEU A 4 -14.39 -10.03 -22.60
C LEU A 4 -15.17 -11.21 -22.00
N GLY A 5 -15.71 -11.08 -20.77
CA GLY A 5 -16.50 -12.15 -20.13
C GLY A 5 -15.68 -13.37 -19.69
N SER A 6 -14.37 -13.22 -19.56
CA SER A 6 -13.43 -14.27 -19.14
C SER A 6 -12.77 -13.92 -17.80
N THR A 7 -11.82 -14.73 -17.35
CA THR A 7 -11.03 -14.45 -16.15
C THR A 7 -10.12 -13.25 -16.40
N HIS A 8 -10.31 -12.20 -15.60
CA HIS A 8 -9.44 -11.03 -15.53
C HIS A 8 -8.78 -11.00 -14.15
N ILE A 9 -7.47 -11.23 -14.12
CA ILE A 9 -6.68 -11.36 -12.90
C ILE A 9 -6.10 -10.00 -12.54
N SER A 10 -6.44 -9.50 -11.35
CA SER A 10 -5.76 -8.35 -10.73
C SER A 10 -4.42 -8.81 -10.17
N ASN A 11 -3.33 -8.15 -10.56
CA ASN A 11 -1.99 -8.49 -10.11
C ASN A 11 -1.47 -7.43 -9.14
N VAL A 12 -1.31 -7.80 -7.87
CA VAL A 12 -0.66 -6.96 -6.86
C VAL A 12 0.84 -7.19 -6.98
N HIS A 13 1.49 -6.30 -7.71
CA HIS A 13 2.76 -6.57 -8.37
C HIS A 13 3.93 -5.85 -7.71
N ILE A 14 4.99 -6.60 -7.37
CA ILE A 14 6.31 -6.14 -6.89
C ILE A 14 6.34 -5.36 -5.56
N LEU A 15 5.41 -4.44 -5.31
CA LEU A 15 5.28 -3.68 -4.07
C LEU A 15 6.52 -2.80 -3.77
N ALA A 16 7.04 -2.13 -4.80
CA ALA A 16 8.28 -1.34 -4.74
C ALA A 16 8.28 -0.29 -3.62
N ASN A 17 7.12 0.28 -3.29
CA ASN A 17 6.97 1.28 -2.24
C ASN A 17 6.89 0.71 -0.82
N LEU A 18 6.70 -0.60 -0.66
CA LEU A 18 6.58 -1.26 0.65
C LEU A 18 7.89 -1.89 1.12
N GLU A 19 8.86 -2.10 0.22
CA GLU A 19 10.13 -2.74 0.59
C GLU A 19 10.99 -1.83 1.49
N PRO A 20 11.52 -2.32 2.64
CA PRO A 20 11.54 -3.73 3.09
C PRO A 20 10.61 -4.06 4.28
N PHE A 21 9.89 -3.07 4.82
CA PHE A 21 9.22 -3.18 6.12
C PHE A 21 7.91 -3.98 6.05
N ARG A 22 7.49 -4.51 7.21
CA ARG A 22 6.25 -5.28 7.35
C ARG A 22 5.05 -4.42 6.97
N TRP A 23 4.17 -4.93 6.11
CA TRP A 23 2.92 -4.29 5.72
C TRP A 23 1.83 -5.34 5.56
N SER A 24 0.69 -5.18 6.25
CA SER A 24 -0.44 -6.12 6.14
C SER A 24 -1.75 -5.53 6.66
N SER A 25 -2.08 -4.29 6.26
CA SER A 25 -3.30 -3.60 6.70
C SER A 25 -4.57 -4.33 6.21
N PRO A 26 -5.42 -4.87 7.12
CA PRO A 26 -6.69 -5.45 6.71
C PRO A 26 -7.66 -4.45 6.10
N SER A 27 -7.72 -3.24 6.66
CA SER A 27 -8.64 -2.21 6.17
C SER A 27 -8.28 -1.75 4.75
N PHE A 28 -6.99 -1.57 4.46
CA PHE A 28 -6.52 -1.19 3.13
C PHE A 28 -6.81 -2.31 2.12
N VAL A 29 -6.45 -3.56 2.44
CA VAL A 29 -6.64 -4.69 1.50
C VAL A 29 -8.13 -4.91 1.20
N GLN A 30 -9.03 -4.78 2.19
CA GLN A 30 -10.46 -4.92 1.96
C GLN A 30 -10.98 -3.89 0.93
N LYS A 31 -10.56 -2.62 1.08
CA LYS A 31 -10.88 -1.53 0.15
C LYS A 31 -10.26 -1.78 -1.22
N ALA A 32 -9.02 -2.27 -1.28
CA ALA A 32 -8.34 -2.57 -2.53
C ALA A 32 -9.05 -3.68 -3.31
N VAL A 33 -9.41 -4.81 -2.68
CA VAL A 33 -10.14 -5.89 -3.36
C VAL A 33 -11.56 -5.45 -3.75
N THR A 34 -12.20 -4.62 -2.93
CA THR A 34 -13.46 -3.94 -3.29
C THR A 34 -13.30 -3.15 -4.60
N ALA A 35 -12.27 -2.32 -4.72
CA ALA A 35 -12.00 -1.56 -5.93
C ALA A 35 -11.62 -2.45 -7.13
N MET A 36 -10.93 -3.58 -6.90
CA MET A 36 -10.65 -4.56 -7.96
C MET A 36 -11.94 -5.07 -8.60
N HIS A 37 -13.01 -5.26 -7.83
CA HIS A 37 -14.32 -5.64 -8.37
C HIS A 37 -15.08 -4.44 -8.96
N ASP A 38 -15.18 -3.33 -8.22
CA ASP A 38 -16.09 -2.24 -8.59
C ASP A 38 -15.53 -1.33 -9.68
N VAL A 39 -14.21 -1.15 -9.73
CA VAL A 39 -13.54 -0.23 -10.65
C VAL A 39 -12.86 -1.00 -11.78
N HIS A 40 -12.12 -2.06 -11.46
CA HIS A 40 -11.37 -2.82 -12.47
C HIS A 40 -12.16 -4.00 -13.05
N HIS A 41 -13.27 -4.38 -12.41
CA HIS A 41 -14.08 -5.54 -12.78
C HIS A 41 -13.27 -6.85 -12.90
N ALA A 42 -12.24 -6.98 -12.06
CA ALA A 42 -11.46 -8.20 -11.94
C ALA A 42 -12.25 -9.27 -11.15
N ASN A 43 -11.98 -10.54 -11.46
CA ASN A 43 -12.62 -11.70 -10.84
C ASN A 43 -11.62 -12.74 -10.32
N ALA A 44 -10.32 -12.41 -10.34
CA ALA A 44 -9.25 -13.24 -9.82
C ALA A 44 -8.09 -12.38 -9.31
N LEU A 45 -7.24 -12.96 -8.46
CA LEU A 45 -6.10 -12.29 -7.84
C LEU A 45 -4.80 -13.07 -8.10
N HIS A 46 -3.75 -12.35 -8.47
CA HIS A 46 -2.36 -12.78 -8.41
C HIS A 46 -1.61 -11.89 -7.43
N LEU A 47 -0.84 -12.48 -6.53
CA LEU A 47 -0.26 -11.79 -5.38
C LEU A 47 1.24 -12.05 -5.30
N TYR A 48 2.04 -10.98 -5.35
CA TYR A 48 3.47 -11.05 -5.05
C TYR A 48 3.72 -11.20 -3.53
N PRO A 49 4.93 -11.63 -3.12
CA PRO A 49 5.36 -11.47 -1.73
C PRO A 49 5.27 -10.01 -1.28
N GLN A 50 5.05 -9.79 0.02
CA GLN A 50 4.89 -8.45 0.57
C GLN A 50 6.12 -7.55 0.34
N ALA A 51 7.31 -8.14 0.41
CA ALA A 51 8.57 -7.50 0.05
C ALA A 51 9.60 -8.59 -0.28
N SER A 52 10.75 -8.18 -0.82
CA SER A 52 11.89 -9.06 -1.10
C SER A 52 11.58 -10.13 -2.15
N TYR A 53 10.79 -9.80 -3.18
CA TYR A 53 10.45 -10.73 -4.26
C TYR A 53 11.69 -11.39 -4.89
N TRP A 54 12.76 -10.61 -5.07
CA TRP A 54 14.01 -11.05 -5.70
C TRP A 54 14.93 -11.88 -4.78
N ASP A 55 14.63 -12.00 -3.49
CA ASP A 55 15.47 -12.68 -2.49
C ASP A 55 14.73 -13.81 -1.77
N TRP A 56 13.75 -14.42 -2.46
CA TRP A 56 13.05 -15.60 -1.97
C TRP A 56 14.04 -16.72 -1.55
N PRO A 57 13.86 -17.40 -0.41
CA PRO A 57 12.68 -17.39 0.48
C PRO A 57 12.77 -16.43 1.66
N TYR A 58 13.70 -15.48 1.66
CA TYR A 58 14.05 -14.70 2.84
C TYR A 58 13.58 -13.24 2.76
N THR A 59 13.38 -12.65 3.92
CA THR A 59 13.10 -11.22 4.06
C THR A 59 14.42 -10.45 4.16
N ALA A 60 14.36 -9.12 4.08
CA ALA A 60 15.52 -8.26 4.31
C ALA A 60 15.91 -8.11 5.80
N ASP A 61 15.21 -8.79 6.73
CA ASP A 61 15.49 -8.71 8.16
C ASP A 61 16.87 -9.33 8.49
N LYS A 62 17.64 -8.63 9.32
CA LYS A 62 18.94 -9.09 9.81
C LYS A 62 18.78 -9.71 11.20
N LEU A 63 18.90 -11.03 11.30
CA LEU A 63 18.82 -11.75 12.57
C LEU A 63 20.20 -12.03 13.19
N PRO A 64 20.28 -12.26 14.51
CA PRO A 64 21.51 -12.66 15.18
C PRO A 64 22.15 -13.91 14.57
N GLY A 65 23.48 -13.93 14.52
CA GLY A 65 24.25 -15.06 14.00
C GLY A 65 24.13 -15.27 12.49
N GLY A 66 23.75 -14.24 11.72
CA GLY A 66 23.62 -14.31 10.27
C GLY A 66 22.41 -15.12 9.80
N LYS A 67 21.47 -15.45 10.70
CA LYS A 67 20.21 -16.09 10.35
C LYS A 67 19.38 -15.15 9.45
N ARG A 68 18.54 -15.75 8.62
CA ARG A 68 17.62 -15.05 7.72
C ARG A 68 16.19 -15.40 8.13
N GLU A 69 15.30 -14.41 8.18
CA GLU A 69 13.88 -14.63 8.45
C GLU A 69 13.19 -15.08 7.15
N LYS A 70 12.31 -16.09 7.23
CA LYS A 70 11.58 -16.57 6.04
C LYS A 70 10.36 -15.68 5.77
N GLN A 71 10.09 -15.43 4.50
CA GLN A 71 8.93 -14.61 4.11
C GLN A 71 7.60 -15.24 4.55
N LEU A 72 7.45 -16.56 4.47
CA LEU A 72 6.21 -17.23 4.90
C LEU A 72 5.97 -17.13 6.42
N ASP A 73 7.03 -17.01 7.21
CA ASP A 73 6.92 -16.85 8.67
C ASP A 73 6.59 -15.39 9.02
N ARG A 74 7.26 -14.43 8.36
CA ARG A 74 7.05 -12.99 8.61
C ARG A 74 5.73 -12.48 8.06
N ASP A 75 5.42 -12.83 6.81
CA ASP A 75 4.35 -12.23 6.01
C ASP A 75 3.07 -13.09 6.02
N TRP A 76 2.90 -13.96 7.02
CA TRP A 76 1.71 -14.80 7.17
C TRP A 76 0.41 -14.00 7.09
N MET A 77 0.41 -12.79 7.67
CA MET A 77 -0.76 -11.91 7.72
C MET A 77 -1.08 -11.34 6.35
N TRP A 78 -0.07 -10.97 5.55
CA TRP A 78 -0.25 -10.54 4.15
C TRP A 78 -1.04 -11.57 3.35
N TYR A 79 -0.58 -12.82 3.33
CA TYR A 79 -1.26 -13.89 2.58
C TYR A 79 -2.66 -14.18 3.12
N LYS A 80 -2.84 -14.19 4.45
CA LYS A 80 -4.15 -14.42 5.08
C LYS A 80 -5.14 -13.31 4.73
N THR A 81 -4.71 -12.05 4.76
CA THR A 81 -5.55 -10.88 4.49
C THR A 81 -6.03 -10.88 3.05
N TRP A 82 -5.12 -11.03 2.09
CA TRP A 82 -5.50 -11.09 0.67
C TRP A 82 -6.38 -12.29 0.34
N GLY A 83 -6.06 -13.48 0.88
CA GLY A 83 -6.90 -14.66 0.68
C GLY A 83 -8.32 -14.48 1.24
N ARG A 84 -8.45 -13.86 2.42
CA ARG A 84 -9.75 -13.60 3.06
C ARG A 84 -10.64 -12.69 2.23
N TYR A 85 -10.09 -11.62 1.67
CA TYR A 85 -10.87 -10.64 0.91
C TYR A 85 -11.04 -11.02 -0.55
N ALA A 86 -10.09 -11.74 -1.16
CA ALA A 86 -10.30 -12.39 -2.44
C ALA A 86 -11.44 -13.43 -2.38
N TRP A 87 -11.62 -14.09 -1.24
CA TRP A 87 -12.79 -14.94 -0.99
C TRP A 87 -14.07 -14.12 -0.86
N ASN A 88 -14.06 -13.06 -0.04
CA ASN A 88 -15.18 -12.13 0.07
C ASN A 88 -14.71 -10.77 0.63
N CYS A 89 -14.77 -9.72 -0.19
CA CYS A 89 -14.44 -8.35 0.20
C CYS A 89 -15.62 -7.58 0.82
N ARG A 90 -16.86 -8.07 0.68
CA ARG A 90 -18.11 -7.48 1.18
C ARG A 90 -18.41 -7.94 2.61
N ARG A 91 -17.42 -7.84 3.50
CA ARG A 91 -17.55 -8.18 4.92
C ARG A 91 -17.82 -6.92 5.74
N ASP A 92 -18.59 -7.06 6.82
CA ASP A 92 -18.85 -5.96 7.74
C ASP A 92 -17.55 -5.52 8.43
N VAL A 93 -17.28 -4.21 8.42
CA VAL A 93 -16.01 -3.65 8.90
C VAL A 93 -15.80 -3.88 10.40
N ALA A 94 -16.87 -3.76 11.22
CA ALA A 94 -16.78 -3.96 12.65
C ALA A 94 -16.52 -5.45 12.99
N ALA A 95 -17.18 -6.36 12.27
CA ALA A 95 -16.93 -7.79 12.38
C ALA A 95 -15.50 -8.17 11.94
N GLU A 96 -14.95 -7.50 10.93
CA GLU A 96 -13.57 -7.72 10.50
C GLU A 96 -12.55 -7.28 11.56
N GLY A 97 -12.78 -6.15 12.23
CA GLY A 97 -11.95 -5.72 13.36
C GLY A 97 -11.86 -6.82 14.43
N ASN A 98 -13.01 -7.30 14.91
CA ASN A 98 -13.07 -8.38 15.90
C ASN A 98 -12.41 -9.68 15.43
N TYR A 99 -12.54 -10.02 14.14
CA TYR A 99 -11.88 -11.19 13.56
C TYR A 99 -10.36 -11.07 13.62
N TRP A 100 -9.82 -9.93 13.18
CA TRP A 100 -8.37 -9.72 13.14
C TRP A 100 -7.76 -9.59 14.52
N ASP A 101 -8.46 -8.95 15.46
CA ASP A 101 -8.03 -8.87 16.87
C ASP A 101 -7.94 -10.28 17.46
N LYS A 102 -8.92 -11.15 17.20
CA LYS A 102 -8.84 -12.55 17.64
C LYS A 102 -7.66 -13.30 17.00
N VAL A 103 -7.46 -13.16 15.69
CA VAL A 103 -6.36 -13.83 14.97
C VAL A 103 -4.99 -13.39 15.52
N LEU A 104 -4.82 -12.10 15.82
CA LEU A 104 -3.59 -11.54 16.36
C LEU A 104 -3.38 -11.92 17.83
N ALA A 105 -4.45 -11.92 18.64
CA ALA A 105 -4.42 -12.39 20.02
C ALA A 105 -3.94 -13.85 20.10
N ASP A 106 -4.50 -14.72 19.25
CA ASP A 106 -4.11 -16.13 19.16
C ASP A 106 -2.66 -16.28 18.68
N TYR A 107 -2.24 -15.53 17.65
CA TYR A 107 -0.89 -15.64 17.07
C TYR A 107 0.21 -15.19 18.04
N TYR A 108 0.00 -14.08 18.74
CA TYR A 108 0.98 -13.51 19.67
C TYR A 108 0.78 -13.94 21.13
N ALA A 109 -0.20 -14.82 21.41
CA ALA A 109 -0.58 -15.24 22.75
C ALA A 109 -0.81 -14.05 23.70
N THR A 110 -1.62 -13.09 23.24
CA THR A 110 -1.91 -11.83 23.95
C THR A 110 -3.41 -11.61 24.13
N ASP A 111 -3.80 -10.54 24.82
CA ASP A 111 -5.20 -10.19 25.02
C ASP A 111 -5.78 -9.35 23.85
N ALA A 112 -7.10 -9.17 23.86
CA ALA A 112 -7.80 -8.45 22.80
C ALA A 112 -7.39 -6.97 22.69
N ALA A 113 -7.01 -6.31 23.79
CA ALA A 113 -6.64 -4.89 23.77
C ALA A 113 -5.25 -4.69 23.14
N VAL A 114 -4.31 -5.59 23.42
CA VAL A 114 -3.01 -5.61 22.75
C VAL A 114 -3.17 -5.97 21.27
N ALA A 115 -4.00 -6.95 20.96
CA ALA A 115 -4.26 -7.35 19.58
C ALA A 115 -4.90 -6.23 18.74
N ASP A 116 -5.86 -5.49 19.30
CA ASP A 116 -6.44 -4.29 18.68
C ASP A 116 -5.36 -3.23 18.41
N SER A 117 -4.41 -3.05 19.34
CA SER A 117 -3.29 -2.13 19.14
C SER A 117 -2.37 -2.58 18.00
N ILE A 118 -2.09 -3.87 17.87
CA ILE A 118 -1.30 -4.44 16.75
C ILE A 118 -2.03 -4.23 15.43
N ARG A 119 -3.35 -4.51 15.38
CA ARG A 119 -4.16 -4.29 14.17
C ARG A 119 -4.14 -2.83 13.75
N LYS A 120 -4.37 -1.91 14.70
CA LYS A 120 -4.30 -0.46 14.45
C LYS A 120 -2.91 -0.04 13.96
N ALA A 121 -1.83 -0.58 14.53
CA ALA A 121 -0.49 -0.28 14.05
C ALA A 121 -0.33 -0.64 12.57
N TYR A 122 -0.82 -1.82 12.14
CA TYR A 122 -0.80 -2.22 10.73
C TYR A 122 -1.68 -1.35 9.85
N ASP A 123 -2.88 -0.97 10.31
CA ASP A 123 -3.81 -0.15 9.55
C ASP A 123 -3.30 1.28 9.37
N GLU A 124 -2.86 1.92 10.45
CA GLU A 124 -2.34 3.30 10.42
C GLU A 124 -1.02 3.38 9.64
N SER A 125 -0.04 2.52 9.96
CA SER A 125 1.22 2.49 9.19
C SER A 125 1.01 2.08 7.74
N GLY A 126 -0.06 1.32 7.48
CA GLY A 126 -0.42 0.80 6.17
C GLY A 126 -0.78 1.88 5.16
N GLU A 127 -1.19 3.07 5.62
CA GLU A 127 -1.57 4.21 4.77
C GLU A 127 -0.35 5.04 4.32
N ILE A 128 0.77 5.01 5.05
CA ILE A 128 1.92 5.90 4.83
C ILE A 128 2.51 5.73 3.43
N ALA A 129 3.03 4.54 3.11
CA ALA A 129 3.71 4.31 1.84
C ALA A 129 2.78 4.47 0.61
N PRO A 130 1.52 4.00 0.61
CA PRO A 130 0.59 4.27 -0.48
C PRO A 130 0.28 5.76 -0.69
N LYS A 131 0.02 6.52 0.39
CA LYS A 131 -0.26 7.97 0.31
C LYS A 131 0.94 8.75 -0.21
N LEU A 132 2.12 8.49 0.35
CA LEU A 132 3.34 9.18 -0.06
C LEU A 132 3.70 8.87 -1.52
N LEU A 133 3.57 7.61 -1.96
CA LEU A 133 3.89 7.25 -3.35
C LEU A 133 2.96 7.96 -4.34
N ARG A 134 1.64 7.89 -4.14
CA ARG A 134 0.69 8.47 -5.11
C ARG A 134 0.77 9.99 -5.19
N ARG A 135 1.22 10.65 -4.11
CA ARG A 135 1.25 12.11 -4.04
C ARG A 135 2.59 12.73 -4.42
N PHE A 136 3.70 12.05 -4.13
CA PHE A 136 5.07 12.55 -4.32
C PHE A 136 5.95 11.67 -5.20
N GLY A 137 5.53 10.44 -5.51
CA GLY A 137 6.32 9.48 -6.26
C GLY A 137 6.68 9.95 -7.67
N ILE A 138 7.81 9.43 -8.15
CA ILE A 138 8.21 9.58 -9.55
C ILE A 138 7.58 8.47 -10.40
N THR A 139 7.40 7.27 -9.83
CA THR A 139 6.86 6.09 -10.51
C THR A 139 6.34 5.06 -9.53
N GLU A 140 5.37 4.24 -9.96
CA GLU A 140 4.92 3.06 -9.21
C GLU A 140 5.87 1.85 -9.35
N GLY A 141 6.56 1.74 -10.49
CA GLY A 141 7.57 0.70 -10.71
C GLY A 141 8.80 0.77 -9.79
N ASN A 142 9.49 -0.37 -9.68
CA ASN A 142 10.69 -0.57 -8.84
C ASN A 142 11.95 0.20 -9.25
N ARG A 143 11.87 1.08 -10.24
CA ARG A 143 12.90 2.12 -10.48
C ARG A 143 13.01 3.08 -9.30
N GLN A 144 11.96 3.18 -8.48
CA GLN A 144 11.97 3.94 -7.22
C GLN A 144 11.86 2.99 -6.02
N THR A 145 12.69 3.23 -5.00
CA THR A 145 12.57 2.63 -3.67
C THR A 145 12.12 3.71 -2.70
N LEU A 146 10.82 3.85 -2.47
CA LEU A 146 10.25 4.97 -1.71
C LEU A 146 10.84 5.10 -0.31
N LEU A 147 11.02 3.99 0.39
CA LEU A 147 11.42 3.97 1.80
C LEU A 147 12.92 4.26 2.02
N LEU A 148 13.70 4.49 0.95
CA LEU A 148 15.02 5.11 1.04
C LEU A 148 14.96 6.64 1.01
N GLY A 149 13.77 7.21 0.85
CA GLY A 149 13.52 8.65 0.80
C GLY A 149 13.66 9.24 -0.60
N MET A 150 13.57 10.56 -0.66
CA MET A 150 13.67 11.34 -1.89
C MET A 150 14.53 12.57 -1.66
N PHE A 151 15.29 12.98 -2.67
CA PHE A 151 16.01 14.25 -2.69
C PHE A 151 15.04 15.41 -2.87
N MET A 152 15.38 16.58 -2.32
CA MET A 152 14.64 17.83 -2.58
C MET A 152 14.46 18.11 -4.08
N SER A 153 15.47 17.83 -4.90
CA SER A 153 15.41 17.97 -6.37
C SER A 153 14.28 17.14 -7.01
N GLN A 154 13.95 15.97 -6.46
CA GLN A 154 12.85 15.14 -6.93
C GLN A 154 11.47 15.72 -6.58
N LEU A 155 11.38 16.59 -5.57
CA LEU A 155 10.15 17.29 -5.20
C LEU A 155 9.95 18.58 -6.00
N VAL A 156 11.01 19.37 -6.20
CA VAL A 156 10.92 20.68 -6.88
C VAL A 156 11.05 20.60 -8.40
N ASN A 157 11.62 19.51 -8.93
CA ASN A 157 11.70 19.24 -10.38
C ASN A 157 11.42 17.76 -10.69
N PRO A 158 10.22 17.25 -10.39
CA PRO A 158 9.89 15.83 -10.51
C PRO A 158 9.96 15.33 -11.97
N TYR A 159 9.57 16.16 -12.94
CA TYR A 159 9.55 15.78 -14.36
C TYR A 159 10.95 15.46 -14.92
N LYS A 160 12.02 16.05 -14.38
CA LYS A 160 13.41 15.69 -14.72
C LYS A 160 13.72 14.21 -14.46
N TYR A 161 13.05 13.59 -13.49
CA TYR A 161 13.23 12.19 -13.12
C TYR A 161 12.29 11.24 -13.87
N THR A 162 11.60 11.74 -14.90
CA THR A 162 10.66 11.00 -15.76
C THR A 162 9.46 10.46 -14.99
N ILE A 163 8.35 11.20 -15.05
CA ILE A 163 7.03 10.71 -14.65
C ILE A 163 6.32 10.25 -15.92
N TYR A 164 5.85 9.00 -15.94
CA TYR A 164 5.09 8.47 -17.06
C TYR A 164 3.62 8.87 -16.95
N PRO A 165 2.97 9.24 -18.08
CA PRO A 165 1.52 9.44 -18.12
C PRO A 165 0.78 8.18 -17.66
N GLY A 166 -0.31 8.37 -16.94
CA GLY A 166 -1.15 7.31 -16.39
C GLY A 166 -0.91 7.05 -14.90
N PHE A 167 0.28 7.34 -14.38
CA PHE A 167 0.58 7.10 -12.95
C PHE A 167 -0.28 7.99 -12.04
N TYR A 168 -0.14 9.31 -12.14
CA TYR A 168 -0.92 10.25 -11.31
C TYR A 168 -2.41 10.25 -11.66
N GLU A 169 -2.75 9.87 -12.90
CA GLU A 169 -4.12 9.84 -13.40
C GLU A 169 -4.89 8.57 -12.99
N SER A 170 -4.19 7.51 -12.56
CA SER A 170 -4.82 6.19 -12.29
C SER A 170 -4.54 5.62 -10.90
N CYS A 171 -3.49 6.06 -10.20
CA CYS A 171 -3.02 5.42 -8.96
C CYS A 171 -3.48 6.12 -7.68
N GLY A 172 -4.64 6.77 -7.70
CA GLY A 172 -5.19 7.42 -6.52
C GLY A 172 -6.33 8.38 -6.83
N PRO A 173 -6.81 9.13 -5.81
CA PRO A 173 -7.68 10.27 -6.03
C PRO A 173 -7.01 11.33 -6.91
N GLU A 174 -7.80 12.10 -7.65
CA GLU A 174 -7.33 13.32 -8.29
C GLU A 174 -6.69 14.25 -7.24
N GLY A 175 -5.62 14.94 -7.61
CA GLY A 175 -5.05 15.99 -6.78
C GLY A 175 -3.75 16.56 -7.32
N GLU A 176 -3.09 17.38 -6.52
CA GLU A 176 -2.00 18.26 -6.97
C GLU A 176 -0.63 17.83 -6.49
N LYS A 177 0.35 17.77 -7.39
CA LYS A 177 1.77 17.63 -7.03
C LYS A 177 2.21 18.89 -6.27
N LEU A 178 3.30 18.79 -5.51
CA LEU A 178 3.83 19.96 -4.79
C LEU A 178 4.10 21.16 -5.72
N ILE A 179 4.65 20.92 -6.91
CA ILE A 179 4.89 21.97 -7.90
C ILE A 179 3.61 22.61 -8.44
N GLU A 180 2.53 21.84 -8.59
CA GLU A 180 1.22 22.32 -9.07
C GLU A 180 0.52 23.14 -7.97
N TYR A 181 0.55 22.63 -6.74
CA TYR A 181 0.07 23.33 -5.55
C TYR A 181 0.74 24.70 -5.40
N VAL A 182 2.08 24.74 -5.41
CA VAL A 182 2.84 26.00 -5.26
C VAL A 182 2.58 26.93 -6.44
N GLU A 183 2.54 26.43 -7.68
CA GLU A 183 2.22 27.27 -8.84
C GLU A 183 0.83 27.90 -8.75
N LYS A 184 -0.17 27.16 -8.28
CA LYS A 184 -1.53 27.66 -8.07
C LYS A 184 -1.60 28.70 -6.96
N GLU A 185 -0.90 28.48 -5.85
CA GLU A 185 -0.78 29.45 -4.76
C GLU A 185 -0.23 30.79 -5.28
N TRP A 186 0.88 30.77 -6.04
CA TRP A 186 1.46 31.97 -6.62
C TRP A 186 0.54 32.68 -7.62
N LYS A 187 -0.30 31.92 -8.33
CA LYS A 187 -1.27 32.44 -9.30
C LYS A 187 -2.63 32.76 -8.68
N HIS A 188 -2.82 32.56 -7.38
CA HIS A 188 -4.10 32.72 -6.67
C HIS A 188 -5.23 31.90 -7.31
N GLN A 189 -4.94 30.65 -7.68
CA GLN A 189 -5.89 29.73 -8.31
C GLN A 189 -6.47 28.75 -7.28
N PRO A 190 -7.73 28.30 -7.44
CA PRO A 190 -8.32 27.33 -6.53
C PRO A 190 -7.66 25.95 -6.62
N HIS A 191 -7.53 25.32 -5.46
CA HIS A 191 -7.05 23.94 -5.30
C HIS A 191 -8.16 22.90 -5.54
N VAL A 192 -7.79 21.73 -6.05
CA VAL A 192 -8.71 20.62 -6.34
C VAL A 192 -8.11 19.28 -5.91
N GLY A 193 -8.91 18.43 -5.27
CA GLY A 193 -8.55 17.05 -4.96
C GLY A 193 -7.62 16.90 -3.75
N GLU A 194 -6.83 15.84 -3.75
CA GLU A 194 -5.87 15.49 -2.70
C GLU A 194 -4.62 16.39 -2.73
N LEU A 195 -4.40 17.15 -1.66
CA LEU A 195 -3.34 18.15 -1.57
C LEU A 195 -2.07 17.61 -0.89
N PRO A 196 -0.88 18.08 -1.31
CA PRO A 196 0.37 17.53 -0.80
C PRO A 196 0.59 17.82 0.69
N LEU A 197 0.19 18.99 1.18
CA LEU A 197 0.36 19.34 2.61
C LEU A 197 -0.59 18.55 3.52
N ASP A 198 -1.81 18.28 3.06
CA ASP A 198 -2.76 17.44 3.79
C ASP A 198 -2.25 16.00 3.90
N ILE A 199 -1.61 15.49 2.83
CA ILE A 199 -1.03 14.15 2.86
C ILE A 199 0.13 14.05 3.84
N VAL A 200 1.02 15.05 3.88
CA VAL A 200 2.08 15.07 4.90
C VAL A 200 1.48 15.02 6.29
N ALA A 201 0.51 15.90 6.60
CA ALA A 201 -0.14 15.96 7.91
C ALA A 201 -0.87 14.66 8.32
N GLN A 202 -1.34 13.86 7.35
CA GLN A 202 -1.96 12.56 7.60
C GLN A 202 -0.97 11.39 7.74
N THR A 203 0.31 11.63 7.46
CA THR A 203 1.38 10.60 7.46
C THR A 203 2.48 10.85 8.48
N GLU A 204 2.34 11.92 9.27
CA GLU A 204 3.12 12.20 10.49
C GLU A 204 2.48 11.51 11.72
#